data_AF-A0A238KNT3-F1
#
_entry.id   AF-A0A238KNT3-F1
#
_cell.length_a   1.000
_cell.length_b   1.000
_cell.length_c   1.000
_cell.angle_alpha   90.00
_cell.angle_beta   90.00
_cell.angle_gamma   90.00
#
_symmetry.space_group_name_H-M   'P 1'
#
loop_
_entity.id
_entity.type
_entity.pdbx_description
1 polymer ?
#
loop_
_entity_poly.entity_id
_entity_poly.type
_entity_poly.pdbx_seq_one_letter_code
_entity_poly.pdbx_strand_id
1 'polypeptide(L)'
;MNSTYKAAAGILAILALSACVEGTGSSSGGSSSSMPTAAEQACLRDVTRTTNNGDVVLLSSEFSQAGTQVIVGVGEQRARWSCIGYSDGTTADITSLTNEGTL
;
A
#
# COMPACT_ATOMS: atom_id res chain seq x y z
N MET A 1 -30.45 -47.46 40.18
CA MET A 1 -29.10 -46.98 40.55
C MET A 1 -28.63 -46.07 39.44
N ASN A 2 -28.72 -44.77 39.68
CA ASN A 2 -28.56 -43.66 38.77
C ASN A 2 -27.31 -42.89 39.20
N SER A 3 -26.41 -42.61 38.26
CA SER A 3 -25.25 -41.74 38.52
C SER A 3 -25.01 -40.82 37.34
N THR A 4 -25.60 -39.64 37.46
CA THR A 4 -25.39 -38.47 36.61
C THR A 4 -24.53 -37.49 37.42
N TYR A 5 -23.23 -37.43 37.16
CA TYR A 5 -22.32 -36.50 37.83
C TYR A 5 -22.00 -35.30 36.94
N LYS A 6 -22.79 -34.26 37.24
CA LYS A 6 -22.60 -32.80 37.15
C LYS A 6 -21.23 -32.30 36.65
N ALA A 7 -21.31 -31.36 35.72
CA ALA A 7 -20.23 -30.53 35.20
C ALA A 7 -19.42 -29.82 36.30
N ALA A 8 -18.10 -29.89 36.19
CA ALA A 8 -17.11 -28.98 36.78
C ALA A 8 -16.05 -28.78 35.67
N ALA A 9 -15.95 -27.61 35.03
CA ALA A 9 -15.31 -26.40 35.53
C ALA A 9 -13.81 -26.60 35.80
N GLY A 10 -13.00 -26.19 34.80
CA GLY A 10 -11.58 -25.85 34.91
C GLY A 10 -10.67 -26.66 33.98
N ILE A 11 -9.61 -26.13 33.37
CA ILE A 11 -8.94 -24.82 33.50
C ILE A 11 -7.83 -24.80 32.42
N LEU A 12 -7.48 -23.61 31.91
CA LEU A 12 -6.21 -23.26 31.25
C LEU A 12 -5.86 -23.93 29.89
N ALA A 13 -6.23 -23.25 28.81
CA ALA A 13 -5.36 -23.16 27.63
C ALA A 13 -5.26 -21.69 27.20
N ILE A 14 -4.37 -20.96 27.87
CA ILE A 14 -3.88 -19.66 27.43
C ILE A 14 -2.95 -19.95 26.26
N LEU A 15 -3.41 -19.70 25.03
CA LEU A 15 -2.52 -19.41 23.91
C LEU A 15 -2.81 -17.97 23.50
N ALA A 16 -1.97 -17.10 24.05
CA ALA A 16 -1.83 -15.72 23.64
C ALA A 16 -1.47 -15.66 22.15
N LEU A 17 -2.32 -15.02 21.36
CA LEU A 17 -1.90 -14.32 20.14
C LEU A 17 -2.70 -13.03 20.01
N SER A 18 -2.75 -12.27 21.11
CA SER A 18 -3.05 -10.84 21.07
C SER A 18 -1.87 -10.13 20.39
N ALA A 19 -1.86 -10.14 19.05
CA ALA A 19 -1.15 -9.15 18.26
C ALA A 19 -1.91 -7.82 18.37
N CYS A 20 -1.83 -7.19 19.55
CA CYS A 20 -2.14 -5.78 19.71
C CYS A 20 -0.88 -5.02 19.30
N VAL A 21 -0.87 -4.44 18.10
CA VAL A 21 0.04 -3.35 17.79
C VAL A 21 -0.42 -2.14 18.60
N GLU A 22 0.12 -1.98 19.80
CA GLU A 22 -0.03 -0.77 20.60
C GLU A 22 0.95 0.27 20.03
N GLY A 23 0.52 0.98 18.99
CA GLY A 23 1.29 2.01 18.31
C GLY A 23 0.73 3.40 18.56
N THR A 24 0.63 3.84 19.83
CA THR A 24 0.36 5.26 20.14
C THR A 24 1.58 5.87 20.82
N GLY A 25 2.37 6.59 20.01
CA GLY A 25 3.55 7.31 20.45
C GLY A 25 4.10 8.19 19.32
N SER A 26 3.30 9.15 18.86
CA SER A 26 3.78 10.27 18.06
C SER A 26 4.82 11.06 18.87
N SER A 27 6.01 11.27 18.30
CA SER A 27 6.64 12.60 18.17
C SER A 27 8.03 12.54 17.52
N SER A 28 8.06 13.13 16.32
CA SER A 28 9.09 14.04 15.80
C SER A 28 10.52 13.52 15.55
N GLY A 29 10.81 13.24 14.28
CA GLY A 29 12.16 13.42 13.72
C GLY A 29 12.53 12.42 12.64
N GLY A 30 12.21 12.70 11.38
CA GLY A 30 12.77 12.00 10.22
C GLY A 30 11.73 11.64 9.17
N SER A 31 11.87 12.24 7.99
CA SER A 31 11.23 11.94 6.70
C SER A 31 9.91 11.17 6.78
N SER A 32 8.79 11.86 6.55
CA SER A 32 7.44 11.31 6.40
C SER A 32 7.45 9.95 5.70
N SER A 33 7.58 8.89 6.49
CA SER A 33 7.40 7.50 6.08
C SER A 33 5.89 7.24 6.12
N SER A 34 5.14 8.19 5.54
CA SER A 34 3.71 8.05 5.31
C SER A 34 3.57 6.84 4.43
N MET A 35 2.87 5.83 4.93
CA MET A 35 2.45 4.70 4.11
C MET A 35 1.93 5.25 2.77
N PRO A 36 2.36 4.68 1.63
CA PRO A 36 1.92 5.16 0.33
C PRO A 36 0.39 5.15 0.32
N THR A 37 -0.18 6.28 -0.09
CA THR A 37 -1.62 6.47 -0.23
C THR A 37 -2.21 5.43 -1.18
N ALA A 38 -3.51 5.17 -1.06
CA ALA A 38 -4.20 4.25 -1.96
C ALA A 38 -3.99 4.61 -3.44
N ALA A 39 -3.91 5.90 -3.75
CA ALA A 39 -3.63 6.42 -5.09
C ALA A 39 -2.23 6.02 -5.58
N GLU A 40 -1.21 6.19 -4.75
CA GLU A 40 0.17 5.84 -5.06
C GLU A 40 0.37 4.34 -5.22
N GLN A 41 -0.21 3.53 -4.31
CA GLN A 41 -0.16 2.08 -4.41
C GLN A 41 -0.87 1.56 -5.65
N ALA A 42 -2.05 2.12 -5.97
CA ALA A 42 -2.78 1.74 -7.16
C ALA A 42 -1.99 2.05 -8.43
N CYS A 43 -1.32 3.20 -8.48
CA CYS A 43 -0.48 3.54 -9.61
C CYS A 43 0.73 2.61 -9.74
N LEU A 44 1.47 2.37 -8.66
CA LEU A 44 2.61 1.45 -8.69
C LEU A 44 2.19 0.07 -9.20
N ARG A 45 1.04 -0.44 -8.75
CA ARG A 45 0.45 -1.70 -9.23
C ARG A 45 0.14 -1.67 -10.74
N ASP A 46 -0.53 -0.61 -11.21
CA ASP A 46 -0.97 -0.54 -12.60
C ASP A 46 0.18 -0.32 -13.58
N VAL A 47 1.16 0.50 -13.20
CA VAL A 47 2.38 0.69 -13.98
C VAL A 47 3.23 -0.58 -14.00
N THR A 48 3.34 -1.29 -12.87
CA THR A 48 3.99 -2.62 -12.82
C THR A 48 3.35 -3.59 -13.80
N ARG A 49 2.00 -3.64 -13.83
CA ARG A 49 1.24 -4.51 -14.73
C ARG A 49 1.38 -4.10 -16.20
N THR A 50 1.35 -2.80 -16.48
CA THR A 50 1.44 -2.24 -17.84
C THR A 50 2.84 -2.45 -18.43
N THR A 51 3.88 -2.24 -17.63
CA THR A 51 5.27 -2.37 -18.08
C THR A 51 5.82 -3.78 -17.92
N ASN A 52 5.10 -4.67 -17.22
CA ASN A 52 5.55 -6.01 -16.82
C ASN A 52 6.91 -5.99 -16.11
N ASN A 53 7.17 -4.93 -15.33
CA ASN A 53 8.41 -4.72 -14.58
C ASN A 53 8.09 -4.60 -13.09
N GLY A 54 8.68 -5.46 -12.27
CA GLY A 54 8.49 -5.44 -10.80
C GLY A 54 9.32 -4.38 -10.07
N ASP A 55 10.29 -3.77 -10.77
CA ASP A 55 11.09 -2.67 -10.23
C ASP A 55 10.38 -1.35 -10.54
N VAL A 56 9.50 -0.94 -9.62
CA VAL A 56 8.82 0.36 -9.67
C VAL A 56 9.06 1.13 -8.39
N VAL A 57 9.40 2.41 -8.53
CA VAL A 57 9.68 3.29 -7.40
C VAL A 57 8.85 4.56 -7.52
N LEU A 58 8.34 5.04 -6.39
CA LEU A 58 7.67 6.33 -6.36
C LEU A 58 8.71 7.45 -6.48
N LEU A 59 8.51 8.37 -7.43
CA LEU A 59 9.40 9.53 -7.62
C LEU A 59 8.77 10.78 -7.04
N SER A 60 7.50 11.04 -7.36
CA SER A 60 6.75 12.19 -6.87
C SER A 60 5.26 11.88 -6.81
N SER A 61 4.54 12.64 -5.98
CA SER A 61 3.10 12.52 -5.80
C SER A 61 2.54 13.89 -5.46
N GLU A 62 1.61 14.37 -6.29
CA GLU A 62 0.92 15.63 -6.12
C GLU A 62 -0.58 15.37 -5.99
N PHE A 63 -1.07 15.57 -4.78
CA PHE A 63 -2.50 15.48 -4.50
C PHE A 63 -3.25 16.68 -5.10
N SER A 64 -4.35 16.41 -5.79
CA SER A 64 -5.31 17.41 -6.24
C SER A 64 -6.76 16.96 -5.96
N GLN A 65 -7.70 17.91 -5.88
CA GLN A 65 -9.11 17.60 -5.62
C GLN A 65 -9.76 16.74 -6.71
N ALA A 66 -9.22 16.76 -7.93
CA ALA A 66 -9.67 15.95 -9.06
C ALA A 66 -9.00 14.56 -9.13
N GLY A 67 -7.98 14.31 -8.33
CA GLY A 67 -7.16 13.10 -8.38
C GLY A 67 -5.72 13.39 -7.95
N THR A 68 -4.99 12.35 -7.52
CA THR A 68 -3.57 12.48 -7.15
C THR A 68 -2.73 12.14 -8.36
N GLN A 69 -1.96 13.10 -8.86
CA GLN A 69 -0.97 12.80 -9.89
C GLN A 69 0.23 12.13 -9.23
N VAL A 70 0.55 10.92 -9.66
CA VAL A 70 1.70 10.17 -9.16
C VAL A 70 2.67 9.96 -10.30
N ILE A 71 3.93 10.25 -10.06
CA ILE A 71 5.03 9.97 -10.98
C ILE A 71 5.86 8.85 -10.39
N VAL A 72 5.97 7.77 -11.16
CA VAL A 72 6.73 6.58 -10.79
C VAL A 72 7.88 6.37 -11.78
N GLY A 73 8.96 5.78 -11.29
CA GLY A 73 10.10 5.34 -12.07
C GLY A 73 10.02 3.84 -12.25
N VAL A 74 10.22 3.37 -13.48
CA VAL A 74 10.20 1.93 -13.82
C VAL A 74 11.57 1.47 -14.28
N GLY A 75 12.03 0.38 -13.69
CA GLY A 75 13.30 -0.29 -14.00
C GLY A 75 14.55 0.52 -13.62
N GLU A 76 15.71 -0.02 -14.01
CA GLU A 76 17.01 0.57 -13.71
C GLU A 76 17.19 1.97 -14.31
N GLN A 77 16.58 2.22 -15.47
CA GLN A 77 16.60 3.53 -16.13
C GLN A 77 15.65 4.55 -15.48
N ARG A 78 14.83 4.12 -14.51
CA ARG A 78 13.77 4.91 -13.88
C ARG A 78 12.94 5.66 -14.92
N ALA A 79 12.49 4.93 -15.95
CA ALA A 79 11.60 5.46 -16.96
C ALA A 79 10.41 6.10 -16.24
N ARG A 80 10.13 7.38 -16.51
CA ARG A 80 9.10 8.14 -15.81
C ARG A 80 7.73 7.78 -16.38
N TRP A 81 6.82 7.44 -15.50
CA TRP A 81 5.42 7.18 -15.80
C TRP A 81 4.55 8.07 -14.94
N SER A 82 3.55 8.69 -15.56
CA SER A 82 2.49 9.46 -14.90
C SER A 82 1.23 8.63 -14.82
N CYS A 83 0.47 8.85 -13.77
CA CYS A 83 -0.82 8.25 -13.54
C CYS A 83 -1.63 9.14 -12.60
N ILE A 84 -2.95 9.10 -12.71
CA ILE A 84 -3.86 9.75 -11.78
C ILE A 84 -4.46 8.67 -10.89
N GLY A 85 -4.08 8.65 -9.61
CA GLY A 85 -4.66 7.76 -8.61
C GLY A 85 -5.78 8.43 -7.83
N TYR A 86 -6.82 7.68 -7.51
CA TYR A 86 -7.94 8.13 -6.68
C TYR A 86 -7.86 7.51 -5.29
N SER A 87 -8.52 8.13 -4.31
CA SER A 87 -8.62 7.62 -2.93
C SER A 87 -9.35 6.28 -2.84
N ASP A 88 -10.15 5.94 -3.85
CA ASP A 88 -10.85 4.65 -3.99
C ASP A 88 -9.90 3.50 -4.44
N GLY A 89 -8.64 3.81 -4.78
CA GLY A 89 -7.66 2.82 -5.27
C GLY A 89 -7.79 2.51 -6.77
N THR A 90 -8.60 3.28 -7.49
CA THR A 90 -8.66 3.30 -8.94
C THR A 90 -7.59 4.23 -9.52
N THR A 91 -7.21 3.99 -10.77
CA THR A 91 -6.22 4.78 -11.51
C THR A 91 -6.74 5.14 -12.89
N ALA A 92 -6.38 6.32 -13.37
CA ALA A 92 -6.63 6.81 -14.71
C ALA A 92 -5.35 7.42 -15.31
N ASP A 93 -5.39 7.71 -16.61
CA ASP A 93 -4.36 8.50 -17.32
C ASP A 93 -2.92 7.97 -17.14
N ILE A 94 -2.75 6.64 -17.24
CA ILE A 94 -1.44 5.99 -17.12
C ILE A 94 -0.68 6.20 -18.43
N THR A 95 0.36 7.04 -18.39
CA THR A 95 1.12 7.44 -19.58
C THR A 95 2.62 7.48 -19.27
N SER A 96 3.46 7.02 -20.20
CA SER A 96 4.91 7.22 -20.12
C SER A 96 5.24 8.69 -20.33
N LEU A 97 5.90 9.32 -19.34
CA LEU A 97 6.50 10.65 -19.46
C LEU A 97 7.93 10.58 -20.00
N THR A 98 8.49 9.38 -20.07
CA THR A 98 9.73 9.17 -20.82
C THR A 98 9.40 9.53 -22.25
N ASN A 99 10.06 10.56 -22.76
CA ASN A 99 9.99 10.88 -24.17
C ASN A 99 10.45 9.62 -24.91
N GLU A 100 9.51 8.83 -25.43
CA GLU A 100 9.73 7.79 -26.43
C GLU A 100 10.17 8.52 -27.71
N GLY A 101 11.31 9.20 -27.62
CA GLY A 101 11.81 10.16 -28.58
C GLY A 101 12.33 9.44 -29.78
N THR A 102 11.43 8.93 -30.61
CA THR A 102 11.56 8.69 -32.05
C THR A 102 10.19 8.29 -32.59
N LEU A 103 9.50 9.26 -33.22
CA LEU A 103 8.67 8.95 -34.39
C LEU A 103 9.57 9.05 -35.62
#